data_AF-A0A9Q1DBI1-F1
#
_entry.id   AF-A0A9Q1DBI1-F1
#
_cell.length_a   1.000
_cell.length_b   1.000
_cell.length_c   1.000
_cell.angle_alpha   90.00
_cell.angle_beta   90.00
_cell.angle_gamma   90.00
#
_symmetry.space_group_name_H-M   'P 1'
#
loop_
_entity.id
_entity.type
_entity.pdbx_description
1 polymer ?
#
loop_
_entity_poly.entity_id
_entity_poly.type
_entity_poly.pdbx_seq_one_letter_code
_entity_poly.pdbx_strand_id
1 'polypeptide(L)'
;MHQQEGKSEVRANVQEVMVFRSVIQIGPCVTHRSRCLELLASLSALPRLQSHSCRAMELKYFVAESKKQRLRTLLSLSGHRRTMLAVGLLWVRTLPLLALWALGSQGEPLSAPRVFLSFKEMRSTGTAHHFSFLLNTTDYRILRMDEDHDRMYVGSKDYILSLDLHDINKEPLIIHWPVSPQRKTECILSGKDTNGECGNFIRLVEPWNRTHLYICGTGAYNPVCTYVNRGHKAQAALHLQMPQSGGRASRAADYSTTPEPMGHQDYIFRLEPGRVDSGKGKCPYDPKLNSVSALINGELYAGVYIDFMGTDSAIFRTLGKQTAMRTDQYNSRWLNDPTFIHAHLIPDSAERNDDKLYFFFREKASEMGQNPVAQARIGRICLNDDGGHCCLVNKWSTFLKARLICSVPGADGIETHFDELPSLWRAYRSR
;
A
#
# COMPACT_ATOMS: atom_id res chain seq x y z
N MET A 1 38.87 -10.91 19.05
CA MET A 1 37.60 -10.15 19.18
C MET A 1 37.72 -8.90 18.33
N HIS A 2 36.93 -8.79 17.26
CA HIS A 2 36.63 -7.50 16.63
C HIS A 2 35.17 -7.56 16.21
N GLN A 3 34.34 -6.73 16.83
CA GLN A 3 32.91 -6.66 16.60
C GLN A 3 32.66 -5.48 15.67
N GLN A 4 32.31 -5.74 14.41
CA GLN A 4 31.92 -4.68 13.48
C GLN A 4 30.51 -4.20 13.85
N GLU A 5 30.40 -2.96 14.34
CA GLU A 5 29.11 -2.29 14.49
C GLU A 5 28.54 -1.97 13.11
N GLY A 6 27.54 -2.74 12.67
CA GLY A 6 26.77 -2.45 11.47
C GLY A 6 25.92 -1.20 11.68
N LYS A 7 26.25 -0.11 10.99
CA LYS A 7 25.42 1.10 10.94
C LYS A 7 24.07 0.78 10.26
N SER A 8 22.99 0.71 11.03
CA SER A 8 21.63 0.72 10.51
C SER A 8 21.19 2.16 10.21
N GLU A 9 21.21 2.54 8.94
CA GLU A 9 20.71 3.85 8.49
C GLU A 9 19.18 3.81 8.39
N VAL A 10 18.48 4.29 9.43
CA VAL A 10 17.03 4.48 9.39
C VAL A 10 16.72 5.74 8.59
N ARG A 11 16.51 5.59 7.28
CA ARG A 11 15.98 6.67 6.43
C ARG A 11 14.52 6.94 6.77
N ALA A 12 14.25 8.08 7.40
CA ALA A 12 12.93 8.68 7.39
C ALA A 12 12.64 9.20 5.98
N ASN A 13 11.80 8.50 5.22
CA ASN A 13 11.35 8.97 3.92
C ASN A 13 10.46 10.20 4.10
N VAL A 14 10.89 11.35 3.58
CA VAL A 14 9.99 12.47 3.31
C VAL A 14 9.08 12.02 2.17
N GLN A 15 7.83 11.73 2.49
CA GLN A 15 6.89 11.13 1.57
C GLN A 15 6.20 12.22 0.75
N GLU A 16 6.64 12.43 -0.49
CA GLU A 16 5.91 13.26 -1.45
C GLU A 16 4.56 12.62 -1.76
N VAL A 17 3.46 13.29 -1.40
CA VAL A 17 2.10 12.79 -1.61
C VAL A 17 1.68 13.08 -3.06
N MET A 18 2.01 12.17 -3.97
CA MET A 18 1.53 12.21 -5.35
C MET A 18 0.03 11.87 -5.42
N VAL A 19 -0.77 12.85 -5.85
CA VAL A 19 -2.23 12.70 -5.99
C VAL A 19 -2.57 12.20 -7.38
N PHE A 20 -2.85 10.89 -7.50
CA PHE A 20 -3.32 10.28 -8.74
C PHE A 20 -4.73 10.79 -9.09
N ARG A 21 -4.86 11.51 -10.22
CA ARG A 21 -6.15 11.83 -10.84
C ARG A 21 -6.47 10.84 -11.96
N SER A 22 -7.07 9.71 -11.61
CA SER A 22 -7.62 8.76 -12.58
C SER A 22 -9.13 8.95 -12.70
N VAL A 23 -9.60 9.52 -13.80
CA VAL A 23 -11.03 9.52 -14.15
C VAL A 23 -11.36 8.15 -14.73
N ILE A 24 -11.59 7.16 -13.86
CA ILE A 24 -12.15 5.87 -14.29
C ILE A 24 -13.64 6.09 -14.47
N GLN A 25 -14.13 6.03 -15.71
CA GLN A 25 -15.55 6.10 -16.00
C GLN A 25 -16.15 4.70 -15.81
N ILE A 26 -16.92 4.53 -14.73
CA ILE A 26 -17.33 3.21 -14.23
C ILE A 26 -18.80 2.93 -14.52
N GLY A 27 -19.05 1.94 -15.39
CA GLY A 27 -20.37 1.34 -15.54
C GLY A 27 -20.74 0.41 -14.37
N PRO A 28 -22.06 0.16 -14.15
CA PRO A 28 -22.58 -0.59 -12.99
C PRO A 28 -22.14 -2.05 -12.97
N CYS A 29 -22.33 -2.72 -11.82
CA CYS A 29 -22.07 -4.16 -11.67
C CYS A 29 -23.16 -5.01 -12.36
N VAL A 30 -23.16 -5.05 -13.70
CA VAL A 30 -24.08 -5.88 -14.48
C VAL A 30 -23.63 -7.34 -14.41
N THR A 31 -24.26 -8.13 -13.54
CA THR A 31 -24.14 -9.59 -13.58
C THR A 31 -24.80 -10.11 -14.87
N HIS A 32 -24.09 -10.95 -15.63
CA HIS A 32 -24.48 -11.35 -16.98
C HIS A 32 -25.57 -12.44 -16.99
N ARG A 33 -26.64 -12.27 -16.19
CA ARG A 33 -27.68 -13.28 -15.94
C ARG A 33 -28.81 -13.29 -16.98
N SER A 34 -28.71 -12.50 -18.05
CA SER A 34 -29.61 -12.54 -19.21
C SER A 34 -28.92 -11.96 -20.46
N ARG A 35 -29.23 -12.51 -21.64
CA ARG A 35 -28.72 -12.15 -22.98
C ARG A 35 -27.28 -12.59 -23.31
N CYS A 36 -27.09 -13.90 -23.48
CA CYS A 36 -26.16 -14.41 -24.49
C CYS A 36 -26.88 -14.51 -25.85
N LEU A 37 -27.23 -13.37 -26.44
CA LEU A 37 -27.69 -13.20 -27.83
C LEU A 37 -27.78 -11.69 -28.11
N GLU A 38 -27.58 -11.31 -29.38
CA GLU A 38 -27.53 -9.92 -29.89
C GLU A 38 -26.24 -9.14 -29.56
N LEU A 39 -25.22 -9.34 -30.41
CA LEU A 39 -24.06 -8.45 -30.52
C LEU A 39 -23.78 -8.14 -32.01
N LEU A 40 -24.76 -7.50 -32.66
CA LEU A 40 -24.65 -6.90 -33.99
C LEU A 40 -25.48 -5.61 -34.01
N ALA A 41 -24.90 -4.53 -34.57
CA ALA A 41 -25.44 -3.16 -34.62
C ALA A 41 -25.62 -2.50 -33.22
N SER A 42 -25.45 -1.20 -33.02
CA SER A 42 -25.07 -0.10 -33.92
C SER A 42 -24.61 1.09 -33.06
N LEU A 43 -23.47 1.72 -33.40
CA LEU A 43 -23.11 3.05 -32.87
C LEU A 43 -22.54 3.94 -33.98
N SER A 44 -23.46 4.51 -34.75
CA SER A 44 -23.25 5.72 -35.55
C SER A 44 -24.33 6.75 -35.15
N ALA A 45 -23.99 8.04 -35.26
CA ALA A 45 -24.79 9.24 -34.93
C ALA A 45 -24.96 9.62 -33.42
N LEU A 46 -24.15 10.59 -32.98
CA LEU A 46 -24.49 11.99 -32.60
C LEU A 46 -25.89 12.31 -32.01
N PRO A 47 -26.07 13.39 -31.17
CA PRO A 47 -25.31 14.66 -31.24
C PRO A 47 -24.92 15.33 -29.89
N ARG A 48 -24.31 16.53 -30.02
CA ARG A 48 -23.95 17.47 -28.94
C ARG A 48 -25.18 18.11 -28.28
N LEU A 49 -25.05 18.50 -27.00
CA LEU A 49 -25.77 19.65 -26.43
C LEU A 49 -24.93 20.38 -25.37
N GLN A 50 -25.13 21.69 -25.27
CA GLN A 50 -24.47 22.61 -24.33
C GLN A 50 -25.10 22.42 -22.92
N SER A 51 -24.54 22.83 -21.79
CA SER A 51 -23.77 24.03 -21.45
C SER A 51 -22.87 23.75 -20.19
N HIS A 52 -22.27 24.68 -19.43
CA HIS A 52 -22.37 26.14 -19.35
C HIS A 52 -21.02 26.81 -18.96
N SER A 53 -21.05 27.90 -18.18
CA SER A 53 -19.93 28.80 -17.87
C SER A 53 -19.50 28.79 -16.40
N CYS A 54 -18.19 28.81 -16.14
CA CYS A 54 -17.58 29.60 -15.07
C CYS A 54 -16.35 30.38 -15.59
N ARG A 55 -16.53 31.70 -15.79
CA ARG A 55 -15.46 32.71 -15.75
C ARG A 55 -15.06 32.92 -14.26
N ALA A 56 -13.94 33.51 -13.84
CA ALA A 56 -12.79 34.16 -14.47
C ALA A 56 -11.52 33.81 -13.64
N MET A 57 -10.27 34.13 -14.00
CA MET A 57 -9.69 35.46 -14.24
C MET A 57 -8.52 35.40 -15.23
N GLU A 58 -8.44 36.42 -16.10
CA GLU A 58 -7.20 36.75 -16.82
C GLU A 58 -6.20 37.46 -15.90
N LEU A 59 -4.91 37.33 -16.21
CA LEU A 59 -4.07 38.52 -16.38
C LEU A 59 -3.03 38.27 -17.49
N LYS A 60 -2.72 39.34 -18.22
CA LYS A 60 -2.15 39.33 -19.59
C LYS A 60 -0.62 39.45 -19.57
N TYR A 61 0.06 39.09 -20.67
CA TYR A 61 0.60 40.05 -21.66
C TYR A 61 1.49 39.38 -22.74
N PHE A 62 1.17 39.65 -24.02
CA PHE A 62 2.02 39.74 -25.24
C PHE A 62 3.12 38.67 -25.50
N VAL A 63 3.07 37.87 -26.57
CA VAL A 63 3.08 38.18 -28.04
C VAL A 63 4.38 38.80 -28.55
N ALA A 64 5.18 38.00 -29.26
CA ALA A 64 6.02 38.42 -30.39
C ALA A 64 6.32 37.22 -31.33
N GLU A 65 5.83 37.26 -32.57
CA GLU A 65 6.20 36.30 -33.62
C GLU A 65 7.58 36.63 -34.22
N SER A 66 8.42 35.62 -34.43
CA SER A 66 9.70 35.77 -35.14
C SER A 66 9.59 35.32 -36.60
N LYS A 67 9.49 36.28 -37.54
CA LYS A 67 9.57 36.00 -38.98
C LYS A 67 11.01 35.80 -39.44
N LYS A 68 11.21 34.75 -40.23
CA LYS A 68 12.49 34.30 -40.80
C LYS A 68 12.64 34.84 -42.22
N GLN A 69 13.67 35.65 -42.52
CA GLN A 69 13.98 36.02 -43.91
C GLN A 69 15.51 36.13 -44.14
N ARG A 70 15.97 35.59 -45.27
CA ARG A 70 17.33 35.77 -45.81
C ARG A 70 17.50 37.18 -46.40
N LEU A 71 18.72 37.69 -46.47
CA LEU A 71 19.21 38.39 -47.67
C LEU A 71 20.74 38.23 -47.84
N ARG A 72 21.25 38.53 -49.04
CA ARG A 72 22.65 38.33 -49.45
C ARG A 72 23.37 39.67 -49.72
N THR A 73 24.70 39.58 -49.69
CA THR A 73 25.70 40.25 -50.56
C THR A 73 26.11 41.71 -50.38
N LEU A 74 27.45 41.85 -50.37
CA LEU A 74 28.30 42.93 -50.92
C LEU A 74 28.37 44.29 -50.23
N LEU A 75 29.57 44.60 -49.73
CA LEU A 75 30.42 45.65 -50.34
C LEU A 75 31.90 45.37 -50.06
N SER A 76 32.75 45.72 -51.01
CA SER A 76 34.21 45.69 -50.93
C SER A 76 34.72 47.12 -51.05
N LEU A 77 35.74 47.51 -50.26
CA LEU A 77 36.97 48.12 -50.77
C LEU A 77 37.90 48.63 -49.64
N SER A 78 39.17 48.21 -49.74
CA SER A 78 40.42 48.94 -49.43
C SER A 78 40.51 49.95 -48.28
N GLY A 79 41.58 49.82 -47.47
CA GLY A 79 42.34 51.03 -47.07
C GLY A 79 43.06 51.03 -45.71
N HIS A 80 44.39 50.91 -45.74
CA HIS A 80 45.35 51.56 -44.82
C HIS A 80 45.27 51.31 -43.29
N ARG A 81 46.12 50.36 -42.88
CA ARG A 81 47.10 50.47 -41.78
C ARG A 81 47.11 51.79 -40.97
N ARG A 82 46.82 51.70 -39.66
CA ARG A 82 47.60 52.21 -38.50
C ARG A 82 46.69 52.65 -37.34
N THR A 83 46.37 51.72 -36.44
CA THR A 83 46.26 51.93 -34.96
C THR A 83 45.98 50.59 -34.28
N MET A 84 46.99 49.71 -34.28
CA MET A 84 47.10 48.66 -33.26
C MET A 84 47.34 49.34 -31.89
N LEU A 85 47.02 48.64 -30.78
CA LEU A 85 47.44 48.95 -29.40
C LEU A 85 46.72 50.11 -28.65
N ALA A 86 45.40 50.28 -28.79
CA ALA A 86 44.64 51.20 -27.90
C ALA A 86 43.27 50.70 -27.36
N VAL A 87 42.65 49.65 -27.94
CA VAL A 87 41.30 49.19 -27.52
C VAL A 87 41.32 47.85 -26.77
N GLY A 88 42.41 47.09 -26.86
CA GLY A 88 42.52 45.75 -26.23
C GLY A 88 42.61 45.74 -24.70
N LEU A 89 42.81 46.90 -24.04
CA LEU A 89 43.10 46.97 -22.60
C LEU A 89 41.90 47.34 -21.71
N LEU A 90 40.77 47.80 -22.27
CA LEU A 90 39.53 47.99 -21.48
C LEU A 90 38.68 46.71 -21.37
N TRP A 91 38.77 45.79 -22.34
CA TRP A 91 37.96 44.55 -22.32
C TRP A 91 38.50 43.48 -21.37
N VAL A 92 39.79 43.54 -20.99
CA VAL A 92 40.42 42.53 -20.11
C VAL A 92 40.10 42.74 -18.63
N ARG A 93 39.59 43.92 -18.22
CA ARG A 93 39.24 44.23 -16.81
C ARG A 93 37.74 44.21 -16.48
N THR A 94 36.85 44.16 -17.47
CA THR A 94 35.40 44.06 -17.25
C THR A 94 34.87 42.62 -17.35
N LEU A 95 35.53 41.76 -18.14
CA LEU A 95 35.19 40.35 -18.30
C LEU A 95 35.29 39.49 -17.01
N PRO A 96 36.25 39.70 -16.07
CA PRO A 96 36.28 38.93 -14.82
C PRO A 96 35.10 39.25 -13.88
N LEU A 97 34.57 40.47 -13.96
CA LEU A 97 33.45 40.92 -13.13
C LEU A 97 32.11 40.38 -13.66
N LEU A 98 31.88 40.30 -14.98
CA LEU A 98 30.70 39.58 -15.49
C LEU A 98 30.77 38.07 -15.25
N ALA A 99 31.97 37.46 -15.34
CA ALA A 99 32.15 36.04 -15.08
C ALA A 99 31.81 35.66 -13.62
N LEU A 100 32.07 36.55 -12.65
CA LEU A 100 31.71 36.32 -11.24
C LEU A 100 30.19 36.39 -10.97
N TRP A 101 29.43 37.13 -11.78
CA TRP A 101 27.96 37.17 -11.70
C TRP A 101 27.30 35.99 -12.42
N ALA A 102 27.98 35.40 -13.42
CA ALA A 102 27.49 34.22 -14.15
C ALA A 102 27.59 32.89 -13.35
N LEU A 103 28.41 32.83 -12.29
CA LEU A 103 28.41 31.70 -11.35
C LEU A 103 27.29 31.80 -10.28
N GLY A 104 26.49 32.87 -10.31
CA GLY A 104 25.22 32.97 -9.59
C GLY A 104 24.11 32.11 -10.19
N SER A 105 24.40 30.88 -10.60
CA SER A 105 23.35 29.89 -10.83
C SER A 105 22.59 29.75 -9.53
N GLN A 106 21.30 30.08 -9.53
CA GLN A 106 20.44 29.72 -8.42
C GLN A 106 20.51 28.20 -8.30
N GLY A 107 21.19 27.72 -7.26
CA GLY A 107 21.02 26.35 -6.84
C GLY A 107 19.57 26.26 -6.41
N GLU A 108 18.75 25.56 -7.22
CA GLU A 108 17.46 25.04 -6.75
C GLU A 108 17.67 24.52 -5.34
N PRO A 109 16.93 25.03 -4.35
CA PRO A 109 17.18 24.62 -2.97
C PRO A 109 16.91 23.13 -2.89
N LEU A 110 17.98 22.34 -2.75
CA LEU A 110 17.89 20.95 -2.33
C LEU A 110 16.93 20.94 -1.15
N SER A 111 15.78 20.28 -1.31
CA SER A 111 14.70 20.22 -0.32
C SER A 111 15.16 19.48 0.94
N ALA A 112 16.01 20.15 1.70
CA ALA A 112 16.53 19.67 2.96
C ALA A 112 15.37 19.65 3.96
N PRO A 113 15.22 18.57 4.75
CA PRO A 113 14.22 18.54 5.80
C PRO A 113 14.50 19.69 6.77
N ARG A 114 13.47 20.52 7.04
CA ARG A 114 13.58 21.71 7.91
C ARG A 114 14.17 21.37 9.29
N VAL A 115 13.92 20.15 9.77
CA VAL A 115 14.53 19.56 10.95
C VAL A 115 14.95 18.14 10.60
N PHE A 116 16.20 17.79 10.88
CA PHE A 116 16.70 16.42 10.81
C PHE A 116 17.08 15.97 12.22
N LEU A 117 16.59 14.81 12.66
CA LEU A 117 16.93 14.20 13.95
C LEU A 117 17.49 12.81 13.69
N SER A 118 18.68 12.55 14.21
CA SER A 118 19.25 11.20 14.24
C SER A 118 18.46 10.30 15.21
N PHE A 119 18.57 8.98 15.04
CA PHE A 119 17.96 8.01 15.95
C PHE A 119 18.39 8.21 17.42
N LYS A 120 19.63 8.64 17.67
CA LYS A 120 20.14 8.93 19.01
C LYS A 120 19.43 10.14 19.63
N GLU A 121 19.24 11.21 18.86
CA GLU A 121 18.54 12.42 19.30
C GLU A 121 17.05 12.12 19.54
N MET A 122 16.39 11.45 18.59
CA MET A 122 14.99 11.05 18.69
C MET A 122 14.71 10.13 19.89
N ARG A 123 15.65 9.25 20.26
CA ARG A 123 15.57 8.45 21.48
C ARG A 123 15.78 9.29 22.74
N SER A 124 16.63 10.32 22.68
CA SER A 124 16.89 11.22 23.82
C SER A 124 15.75 12.20 24.11
N THR A 125 14.93 12.56 23.10
CA THR A 125 13.73 13.41 23.28
C THR A 125 12.56 12.66 23.91
N GLY A 126 12.63 11.32 24.03
CA GLY A 126 11.52 10.50 24.52
C GLY A 126 10.33 10.41 23.56
N THR A 127 10.42 10.97 22.35
CA THR A 127 9.29 11.04 21.40
C THR A 127 9.12 9.77 20.57
N ALA A 128 10.10 8.86 20.56
CA ALA A 128 10.04 7.61 19.83
C ALA A 128 10.19 6.40 20.76
N HIS A 129 9.11 5.64 20.87
CA HIS A 129 9.12 4.32 21.48
C HIS A 129 9.61 3.31 20.45
N HIS A 130 10.57 2.47 20.83
CA HIS A 130 11.08 1.38 20.01
C HIS A 130 10.72 0.06 20.70
N PHE A 131 10.26 -0.92 19.93
CA PHE A 131 9.97 -2.24 20.46
C PHE A 131 11.29 -3.01 20.60
N SER A 132 11.75 -3.20 21.83
CA SER A 132 13.08 -3.77 22.13
C SER A 132 13.04 -5.19 22.66
N PHE A 133 12.03 -5.98 22.26
CA PHE A 133 11.86 -7.34 22.76
C PHE A 133 12.79 -8.33 22.03
N LEU A 134 13.45 -9.22 22.80
CA LEU A 134 14.46 -10.18 22.34
C LEU A 134 13.86 -11.41 21.61
N LEU A 135 12.94 -11.15 20.68
CA LEU A 135 12.56 -12.14 19.67
C LEU A 135 13.65 -12.15 18.59
N ASN A 136 14.28 -13.31 18.38
CA ASN A 136 15.28 -13.54 17.31
C ASN A 136 14.59 -13.62 15.92
N THR A 137 13.74 -12.65 15.62
CA THR A 137 12.89 -12.58 14.43
C THR A 137 13.06 -11.22 13.76
N THR A 138 12.93 -11.20 12.44
CA THR A 138 13.36 -10.07 11.60
C THR A 138 12.27 -9.52 10.68
N ASP A 139 11.06 -10.10 10.68
CA ASP A 139 10.05 -9.90 9.64
C ASP A 139 8.76 -9.22 10.12
N TYR A 140 8.86 -8.04 10.74
CA TYR A 140 7.72 -7.28 11.28
C TYR A 140 6.89 -6.55 10.20
N ARG A 141 6.67 -7.19 9.03
CA ARG A 141 6.12 -6.53 7.82
C ARG A 141 4.59 -6.40 7.82
N ILE A 142 3.88 -7.20 8.62
CA ILE A 142 2.42 -7.16 8.72
C ILE A 142 2.02 -6.39 9.97
N LEU A 143 1.41 -5.22 9.77
CA LEU A 143 0.88 -4.36 10.83
C LEU A 143 -0.62 -4.20 10.64
N ARG A 144 -1.42 -4.55 11.66
CA ARG A 144 -2.87 -4.37 11.66
C ARG A 144 -3.31 -3.61 12.91
N MET A 145 -3.66 -2.35 12.73
CA MET A 145 -4.27 -1.53 13.77
C MET A 145 -5.73 -1.97 14.01
N ASP A 146 -6.13 -2.06 15.27
CA ASP A 146 -7.49 -2.31 15.73
C ASP A 146 -7.83 -1.25 16.80
N GLU A 147 -8.42 -0.14 16.33
CA GLU A 147 -8.87 0.98 17.17
C GLU A 147 -9.94 0.53 18.18
N ASP A 148 -10.78 -0.46 17.83
CA ASP A 148 -11.78 -1.00 18.75
C ASP A 148 -11.14 -1.68 19.96
N HIS A 149 -9.94 -2.23 19.85
CA HIS A 149 -9.24 -2.93 20.95
C HIS A 149 -8.05 -2.15 21.51
N ASP A 150 -7.85 -0.89 21.07
CA ASP A 150 -6.73 -0.03 21.45
C ASP A 150 -5.35 -0.70 21.25
N ARG A 151 -5.25 -1.58 20.25
CA ARG A 151 -4.12 -2.50 20.04
C ARG A 151 -3.64 -2.56 18.58
N MET A 152 -2.36 -2.84 18.40
CA MET A 152 -1.74 -3.17 17.12
C MET A 152 -1.33 -4.63 17.09
N TYR A 153 -1.80 -5.36 16.08
CA TYR A 153 -1.35 -6.72 15.80
C TYR A 153 -0.18 -6.69 14.83
N VAL A 154 0.88 -7.44 15.16
CA VAL A 154 2.08 -7.54 14.32
C VAL A 154 2.36 -9.00 14.00
N GLY A 155 2.44 -9.31 12.71
CA GLY A 155 2.92 -10.60 12.22
C GLY A 155 4.44 -10.61 12.10
N SER A 156 5.08 -11.68 12.54
CA SER A 156 6.52 -11.90 12.38
C SER A 156 6.83 -13.33 11.89
N LYS A 157 8.10 -13.70 11.83
CA LYS A 157 8.52 -15.10 11.65
C LYS A 157 8.25 -15.89 12.93
N ASP A 158 7.46 -16.95 12.86
CA ASP A 158 7.08 -17.89 13.92
C ASP A 158 6.28 -17.29 15.11
N TYR A 159 5.99 -15.97 15.10
CA TYR A 159 5.28 -15.28 16.18
C TYR A 159 4.20 -14.31 15.68
N ILE A 160 3.14 -14.17 16.47
CA ILE A 160 2.09 -13.16 16.33
C ILE A 160 2.08 -12.33 17.62
N LEU A 161 2.09 -11.00 17.48
CA LEU A 161 2.16 -10.05 18.58
C LEU A 161 0.85 -9.24 18.68
N SER A 162 0.47 -8.88 19.90
CA SER A 162 -0.49 -7.81 20.17
C SER A 162 0.11 -6.80 21.13
N LEU A 163 0.31 -5.57 20.65
CA LEU A 163 0.94 -4.46 21.34
C LEU A 163 -0.11 -3.40 21.67
N ASP A 164 0.03 -2.70 22.80
CA ASP A 164 -0.81 -1.54 23.16
C ASP A 164 -0.48 -0.34 22.23
N LEU A 165 -1.50 0.41 21.77
CA LEU A 165 -1.29 1.55 20.87
C LEU A 165 -0.65 2.77 21.55
N HIS A 166 -0.73 2.89 22.87
CA HIS A 166 -0.18 4.01 23.64
C HIS A 166 1.28 3.76 24.04
N ASP A 167 1.62 2.51 24.39
CA ASP A 167 3.01 2.09 24.60
C ASP A 167 3.22 0.64 24.12
N ILE A 168 3.91 0.50 23.00
CA ILE A 168 4.20 -0.79 22.36
C ILE A 168 5.04 -1.75 23.22
N ASN A 169 5.68 -1.27 24.29
CA ASN A 169 6.43 -2.11 25.24
C ASN A 169 5.63 -2.53 26.48
N LYS A 170 4.42 -1.97 26.67
CA LYS A 170 3.54 -2.31 27.79
C LYS A 170 2.79 -3.61 27.50
N GLU A 171 3.01 -4.61 28.36
CA GLU A 171 2.31 -5.91 28.37
C GLU A 171 2.09 -6.54 26.97
N PRO A 172 3.15 -6.71 26.16
CA PRO A 172 3.04 -7.28 24.82
C PRO A 172 2.58 -8.74 24.91
N LEU A 173 1.47 -9.06 24.25
CA LEU A 173 0.96 -10.43 24.21
C LEU A 173 1.56 -11.14 23.00
N ILE A 174 2.14 -12.33 23.23
CA ILE A 174 2.97 -13.03 22.26
C ILE A 174 2.43 -14.45 22.08
N ILE A 175 2.03 -14.78 20.85
CA ILE A 175 1.70 -16.15 20.43
C ILE A 175 2.87 -16.69 19.62
N HIS A 176 3.45 -17.80 20.08
CA HIS A 176 4.41 -18.59 19.30
C HIS A 176 3.65 -19.61 18.45
N TRP A 177 3.72 -19.47 17.12
CA TRP A 177 3.05 -20.35 16.15
C TRP A 177 4.04 -20.83 15.06
N PRO A 178 5.03 -21.67 15.43
CA PRO A 178 6.03 -22.18 14.52
C PRO A 178 5.49 -23.34 13.66
N VAL A 179 6.26 -23.72 12.64
CA VAL A 179 6.03 -24.98 11.91
C VAL A 179 6.41 -26.22 12.72
N SER A 180 5.82 -27.37 12.40
CA SER A 180 6.23 -28.65 13.00
C SER A 180 7.65 -29.04 12.56
N PRO A 181 8.41 -29.80 13.38
CA PRO A 181 9.76 -30.25 13.03
C PRO A 181 9.79 -31.06 11.71
N GLN A 182 8.78 -31.89 11.47
CA GLN A 182 8.63 -32.65 10.22
C GLN A 182 8.51 -31.72 9.00
N ARG A 183 7.58 -30.75 9.04
CA ARG A 183 7.38 -29.75 7.98
C ARG A 183 8.65 -28.93 7.73
N LYS A 184 9.38 -28.58 8.79
CA LYS A 184 10.67 -27.87 8.67
C LYS A 184 11.70 -28.72 7.93
N THR A 185 11.85 -29.99 8.29
CA THR A 185 12.77 -30.92 7.61
C THR A 185 12.38 -31.11 6.14
N GLU A 186 11.09 -31.27 5.80
CA GLU A 186 10.61 -31.33 4.42
C GLU A 186 11.00 -30.08 3.60
N CYS A 187 10.84 -28.90 4.19
CA CYS A 187 11.22 -27.62 3.55
C CYS A 187 12.75 -27.50 3.34
N ILE A 188 13.56 -27.92 4.32
CA ILE A 188 15.03 -27.94 4.22
C ILE A 188 15.48 -28.91 3.12
N LEU A 189 14.92 -30.13 3.08
CA LEU A 189 15.20 -31.13 2.05
C LEU A 189 14.77 -30.66 0.65
N SER A 190 13.81 -29.75 0.56
CA SER A 190 13.40 -29.08 -0.69
C SER A 190 14.34 -27.95 -1.12
N GLY A 191 15.46 -27.74 -0.42
CA GLY A 191 16.49 -26.74 -0.77
C GLY A 191 16.10 -25.29 -0.49
N LYS A 192 15.06 -25.03 0.29
CA LYS A 192 14.51 -23.68 0.49
C LYS A 192 15.12 -22.88 1.65
N ASP A 193 15.84 -23.51 2.59
CA ASP A 193 16.27 -22.85 3.84
C ASP A 193 17.53 -21.97 3.73
N THR A 194 17.74 -21.30 2.60
CA THR A 194 19.01 -20.58 2.33
C THR A 194 19.29 -19.45 3.32
N ASN A 195 18.23 -18.76 3.76
CA ASN A 195 18.29 -17.63 4.70
C ASN A 195 17.33 -17.83 5.89
N GLY A 196 17.13 -19.08 6.33
CA GLY A 196 16.19 -19.39 7.42
C GLY A 196 14.72 -19.23 7.00
N GLU A 197 14.39 -19.56 5.75
CA GLU A 197 13.06 -19.41 5.14
C GLU A 197 12.10 -20.53 5.53
N CYS A 198 12.58 -21.64 6.09
CA CYS A 198 11.78 -22.74 6.62
C CYS A 198 11.27 -22.43 8.04
N GLY A 199 10.45 -21.39 8.14
CA GLY A 199 9.64 -21.02 9.31
C GLY A 199 8.25 -20.55 8.89
N ASN A 200 7.39 -20.22 9.86
CA ASN A 200 6.05 -19.70 9.60
C ASN A 200 6.06 -18.16 9.58
N PHE A 201 6.22 -17.55 8.41
CA PHE A 201 6.19 -16.09 8.29
C PHE A 201 4.74 -15.62 8.19
N ILE A 202 4.26 -14.87 9.17
CA ILE A 202 2.88 -14.37 9.17
C ILE A 202 2.72 -13.31 8.08
N ARG A 203 1.69 -13.46 7.23
CA ARG A 203 1.47 -12.64 6.02
C ARG A 203 0.06 -12.05 5.89
N LEU A 204 -0.84 -12.41 6.79
CA LEU A 204 -2.22 -11.98 6.80
C LEU A 204 -2.70 -11.89 8.26
N VAL A 205 -3.29 -10.75 8.63
CA VAL A 205 -4.00 -10.55 9.90
C VAL A 205 -5.24 -9.71 9.63
N GLU A 206 -6.42 -10.32 9.69
CA GLU A 206 -7.70 -9.65 9.42
C GLU A 206 -8.73 -9.91 10.52
N PRO A 207 -9.64 -8.97 10.82
CA PRO A 207 -10.68 -9.17 11.83
C PRO A 207 -11.80 -10.09 11.30
N TRP A 208 -11.80 -11.36 11.72
CA TRP A 208 -12.83 -12.34 11.35
C TRP A 208 -14.21 -11.96 11.90
N ASN A 209 -14.24 -11.58 13.17
CA ASN A 209 -15.41 -11.04 13.85
C ASN A 209 -14.94 -10.16 15.03
N ARG A 210 -15.89 -9.73 15.88
CA ARG A 210 -15.61 -8.89 17.05
C ARG A 210 -14.67 -9.51 18.09
N THR A 211 -14.45 -10.83 18.06
CA THR A 211 -13.63 -11.56 19.04
C THR A 211 -12.49 -12.37 18.45
N HIS A 212 -12.44 -12.53 17.14
CA HIS A 212 -11.47 -13.38 16.45
C HIS A 212 -10.79 -12.62 15.32
N LEU A 213 -9.49 -12.85 15.19
CA LEU A 213 -8.68 -12.53 14.02
C LEU A 213 -8.57 -13.79 13.16
N TYR A 214 -8.61 -13.64 11.83
CA TYR A 214 -8.16 -14.63 10.88
C TYR A 214 -6.72 -14.34 10.50
N ILE A 215 -5.83 -15.31 10.68
CA ILE A 215 -4.39 -15.13 10.52
C ILE A 215 -3.82 -16.23 9.64
N CYS A 216 -2.94 -15.88 8.70
CA CYS A 216 -2.24 -16.84 7.86
C CYS A 216 -0.73 -16.58 7.82
N GLY A 217 0.04 -17.65 7.64
CA GLY A 217 1.48 -17.59 7.42
C GLY A 217 1.98 -18.64 6.43
N THR A 218 3.23 -18.47 5.98
CA THR A 218 3.84 -19.26 4.90
C THR A 218 4.02 -20.75 5.24
N GLY A 219 3.99 -21.11 6.53
CA GLY A 219 4.05 -22.50 6.99
C GLY A 219 5.27 -23.30 6.49
N ALA A 220 6.43 -22.64 6.32
CA ALA A 220 7.63 -23.18 5.67
C ALA A 220 7.33 -23.75 4.27
N TYR A 221 6.90 -22.86 3.36
CA TYR A 221 6.46 -23.20 2.01
C TYR A 221 5.29 -24.21 1.97
N ASN A 222 4.40 -24.15 2.95
CA ASN A 222 3.10 -24.83 2.95
C ASN A 222 2.08 -23.96 3.72
N PRO A 223 1.46 -22.96 3.08
CA PRO A 223 0.71 -21.92 3.77
C PRO A 223 -0.47 -22.46 4.58
N VAL A 224 -0.60 -21.95 5.80
CA VAL A 224 -1.62 -22.32 6.77
C VAL A 224 -2.30 -21.08 7.34
N CYS A 225 -3.56 -21.23 7.72
CA CYS A 225 -4.33 -20.20 8.42
C CYS A 225 -4.94 -20.75 9.69
N THR A 226 -5.26 -19.86 10.64
CA THR A 226 -5.90 -20.19 11.90
C THR A 226 -6.68 -18.98 12.42
N TYR A 227 -7.37 -19.16 13.55
CA TYR A 227 -8.13 -18.12 14.21
C TYR A 227 -7.44 -17.78 15.55
N VAL A 228 -7.28 -16.51 15.84
CA VAL A 228 -6.79 -16.03 17.14
C VAL A 228 -7.94 -15.34 17.87
N ASN A 229 -8.26 -15.85 19.05
CA ASN A 229 -9.25 -15.28 19.94
C ASN A 229 -8.61 -14.11 20.69
N ARG A 230 -9.18 -12.91 20.49
CA ARG A 230 -8.79 -11.63 21.12
C ARG A 230 -9.74 -11.17 22.24
N GLY A 231 -10.68 -12.02 22.65
CA GLY A 231 -11.76 -11.69 23.57
C GLY A 231 -12.76 -10.69 22.97
N HIS A 232 -13.80 -10.34 23.73
CA HIS A 232 -14.56 -9.11 23.46
C HIS A 232 -13.81 -7.93 24.09
N LYS A 233 -13.86 -6.73 23.49
CA LYS A 233 -13.52 -5.50 24.24
C LYS A 233 -14.33 -5.53 25.54
N ALA A 234 -13.63 -5.54 26.68
CA ALA A 234 -14.28 -5.35 27.96
C ALA A 234 -14.99 -3.99 27.89
N GLN A 235 -16.32 -3.99 27.92
CA GLN A 235 -17.09 -2.76 27.99
C GLN A 235 -16.66 -2.05 29.27
N ALA A 236 -15.86 -1.00 29.13
CA ALA A 236 -15.32 -0.28 30.26
C ALA A 236 -16.48 0.25 31.10
N ALA A 237 -16.62 -0.29 32.31
CA ALA A 237 -16.97 0.34 33.60
C ALA A 237 -17.87 1.61 33.65
N LEU A 238 -18.66 1.91 32.62
CA LEU A 238 -19.48 3.11 32.48
C LEU A 238 -20.90 2.92 33.03
N HIS A 239 -21.06 2.06 34.03
CA HIS A 239 -22.31 1.89 34.77
C HIS A 239 -22.17 2.01 36.31
N LEU A 240 -21.06 2.54 36.80
CA LEU A 240 -20.89 2.89 38.22
C LEU A 240 -20.53 4.37 38.41
N GLN A 241 -21.40 5.25 37.89
CA GLN A 241 -21.52 6.64 38.35
C GLN A 241 -22.89 7.23 37.97
N MET A 242 -23.92 6.82 38.72
CA MET A 242 -25.10 7.68 38.96
C MET A 242 -25.25 7.88 40.47
N PRO A 243 -25.23 9.12 40.98
CA PRO A 243 -25.44 9.39 42.39
C PRO A 243 -26.91 9.16 42.74
N GLN A 244 -27.22 8.06 43.43
CA GLN A 244 -28.57 7.84 43.94
C GLN A 244 -28.87 8.78 45.10
N SER A 245 -29.91 9.59 44.93
CA SER A 245 -30.39 10.53 45.94
C SER A 245 -31.12 9.81 47.09
N GLY A 246 -30.49 9.80 48.27
CA GLY A 246 -31.13 9.87 49.60
C GLY A 246 -32.31 8.94 49.93
N GLY A 247 -32.04 7.89 50.71
CA GLY A 247 -33.07 7.12 51.43
C GLY A 247 -32.53 6.57 52.76
N ARG A 248 -33.09 7.00 53.90
CA ARG A 248 -32.76 6.49 55.24
C ARG A 248 -33.41 5.13 55.49
N ALA A 249 -32.65 4.12 55.87
CA ALA A 249 -33.06 3.10 56.84
C ALA A 249 -31.84 2.38 57.44
N SER A 250 -31.85 2.17 58.77
CA SER A 250 -30.76 1.54 59.50
C SER A 250 -30.84 0.01 59.46
N ARG A 251 -29.69 -0.66 59.33
CA ARG A 251 -29.39 -1.93 60.05
C ARG A 251 -27.89 -2.19 60.02
N ALA A 252 -27.33 -2.55 61.18
CA ALA A 252 -25.94 -2.98 61.30
C ALA A 252 -25.81 -4.41 60.78
N ALA A 253 -24.80 -4.64 59.95
CA ALA A 253 -24.28 -5.96 59.62
C ALA A 253 -22.77 -5.79 59.40
N ASP A 254 -21.96 -6.47 60.21
CA ASP A 254 -20.52 -6.56 59.97
C ASP A 254 -20.29 -7.31 58.65
N TYR A 255 -19.57 -6.67 57.72
CA TYR A 255 -18.98 -7.37 56.59
C TYR A 255 -17.58 -6.84 56.34
N SER A 256 -16.58 -7.60 56.80
CA SER A 256 -15.16 -7.37 56.56
C SER A 256 -14.88 -7.37 55.06
N THR A 257 -14.91 -6.19 54.45
CA THR A 257 -14.51 -5.98 53.05
C THR A 257 -13.02 -5.64 53.03
N THR A 258 -12.18 -6.67 52.94
CA THR A 258 -10.87 -6.50 52.31
C THR A 258 -11.09 -5.95 50.90
N PRO A 259 -10.38 -4.90 50.46
CA PRO A 259 -10.41 -4.51 49.07
C PRO A 259 -9.72 -5.61 48.26
N GLU A 260 -10.50 -6.45 47.60
CA GLU A 260 -10.03 -7.25 46.46
C GLU A 260 -9.29 -6.29 45.50
N PRO A 261 -8.02 -6.55 45.15
CA PRO A 261 -7.32 -5.71 44.20
C PRO A 261 -8.07 -5.75 42.87
N MET A 262 -8.27 -4.59 42.24
CA MET A 262 -8.93 -4.48 40.94
C MET A 262 -8.31 -5.50 39.98
N GLY A 263 -9.11 -6.50 39.60
CA GLY A 263 -8.63 -7.65 38.85
C GLY A 263 -7.91 -7.23 37.58
N HIS A 264 -6.78 -7.86 37.30
CA HIS A 264 -6.11 -7.73 36.01
C HIS A 264 -7.14 -7.94 34.89
N GLN A 265 -7.17 -7.04 33.91
CA GLN A 265 -7.89 -7.32 32.67
C GLN A 265 -7.15 -8.45 31.97
N ASP A 266 -7.62 -9.67 32.16
CA ASP A 266 -7.12 -10.86 31.47
C ASP A 266 -7.38 -10.70 29.97
N TYR A 267 -6.41 -10.11 29.27
CA TYR A 267 -6.44 -9.98 27.82
C TYR A 267 -6.36 -11.37 27.19
N ILE A 268 -7.49 -11.85 26.68
CA ILE A 268 -7.56 -13.09 25.93
C ILE A 268 -6.79 -12.87 24.62
N PHE A 269 -5.66 -13.55 24.43
CA PHE A 269 -4.93 -13.57 23.16
C PHE A 269 -4.30 -14.94 22.93
N ARG A 270 -5.03 -15.83 22.24
CA ARG A 270 -4.61 -17.22 22.02
C ARG A 270 -5.10 -17.79 20.69
N LEU A 271 -4.37 -18.77 20.15
CA LEU A 271 -4.83 -19.60 19.02
C LEU A 271 -6.08 -20.39 19.43
N GLU A 272 -7.05 -20.50 18.52
CA GLU A 272 -8.19 -21.40 18.67
C GLU A 272 -7.77 -22.85 18.38
N PRO A 273 -7.81 -23.77 19.38
CA PRO A 273 -7.31 -25.12 19.21
C PRO A 273 -8.04 -25.90 18.11
N GLY A 274 -7.29 -26.65 17.31
CA GLY A 274 -7.84 -27.52 16.26
C GLY A 274 -8.40 -26.80 15.02
N ARG A 275 -8.44 -25.46 15.00
CA ARG A 275 -8.91 -24.68 13.83
C ARG A 275 -7.74 -24.25 12.96
N VAL A 276 -7.32 -25.14 12.06
CA VAL A 276 -6.29 -24.87 11.04
C VAL A 276 -6.88 -25.06 9.65
N ASP A 277 -6.90 -23.98 8.86
CA ASP A 277 -7.35 -23.98 7.48
C ASP A 277 -6.13 -24.00 6.53
N SER A 278 -6.31 -24.47 5.30
CA SER A 278 -5.31 -24.26 4.25
C SER A 278 -5.17 -22.76 3.92
N GLY A 279 -3.92 -22.28 3.82
CA GLY A 279 -3.58 -20.94 3.37
C GLY A 279 -3.39 -20.80 1.86
N LYS A 280 -3.58 -21.89 1.09
CA LYS A 280 -3.47 -21.87 -0.37
C LYS A 280 -4.50 -20.89 -0.98
N GLY A 281 -4.02 -19.91 -1.75
CA GLY A 281 -4.85 -18.83 -2.30
C GLY A 281 -5.17 -17.69 -1.31
N LYS A 282 -4.58 -17.71 -0.11
CA LYS A 282 -4.77 -16.71 0.95
C LYS A 282 -3.45 -16.09 1.41
N CYS A 283 -2.38 -16.88 1.39
CA CYS A 283 -1.04 -16.53 1.83
C CYS A 283 -0.02 -17.08 0.82
N PRO A 284 1.08 -16.37 0.51
CA PRO A 284 2.13 -16.87 -0.37
C PRO A 284 2.91 -18.02 0.28
N TYR A 285 3.56 -18.83 -0.56
CA TYR A 285 4.48 -19.90 -0.16
C TYR A 285 5.85 -19.33 0.26
N ASP A 286 6.39 -18.40 -0.55
CA ASP A 286 7.69 -17.77 -0.35
C ASP A 286 7.57 -16.49 0.51
N PRO A 287 8.33 -16.35 1.61
CA PRO A 287 8.30 -15.16 2.48
C PRO A 287 8.95 -13.90 1.86
N LYS A 288 9.50 -13.94 0.65
CA LYS A 288 9.96 -12.75 -0.07
C LYS A 288 8.85 -12.08 -0.86
N LEU A 289 7.85 -12.86 -1.29
CA LEU A 289 6.73 -12.37 -2.09
C LEU A 289 5.79 -11.48 -1.26
N ASN A 290 5.31 -10.40 -1.89
CA ASN A 290 4.29 -9.54 -1.33
C ASN A 290 2.90 -10.18 -1.53
N SER A 291 2.01 -9.92 -0.58
CA SER A 291 0.62 -10.35 -0.61
C SER A 291 -0.27 -9.25 -0.08
N VAL A 292 -1.52 -9.25 -0.53
CA VAL A 292 -2.54 -8.35 -0.03
C VAL A 292 -3.82 -9.10 0.29
N SER A 293 -4.51 -8.70 1.35
CA SER A 293 -5.80 -9.25 1.77
C SER A 293 -6.84 -8.15 1.99
N ALA A 294 -8.10 -8.54 1.90
CA ALA A 294 -9.22 -7.85 2.52
C ALA A 294 -10.28 -8.89 2.90
N LEU A 295 -10.67 -8.95 4.17
CA LEU A 295 -11.78 -9.79 4.62
C LEU A 295 -13.07 -8.96 4.66
N ILE A 296 -14.05 -9.33 3.84
CA ILE A 296 -15.30 -8.57 3.64
C ILE A 296 -16.47 -9.56 3.71
N ASN A 297 -17.46 -9.29 4.56
CA ASN A 297 -18.66 -10.13 4.71
C ASN A 297 -18.41 -11.63 5.00
N GLY A 298 -17.25 -11.99 5.56
CA GLY A 298 -16.85 -13.39 5.81
C GLY A 298 -16.17 -14.08 4.63
N GLU A 299 -15.93 -13.35 3.54
CA GLU A 299 -15.19 -13.78 2.36
C GLU A 299 -13.82 -13.11 2.34
N LEU A 300 -12.78 -13.88 2.02
CA LEU A 300 -11.40 -13.40 1.99
C LEU A 300 -10.96 -13.19 0.54
N TYR A 301 -10.76 -11.93 0.20
CA TYR A 301 -10.21 -11.50 -1.07
C TYR A 301 -8.69 -11.35 -0.90
N ALA A 302 -7.89 -11.97 -1.77
CA ALA A 302 -6.44 -11.97 -1.64
C ALA A 302 -5.70 -11.91 -2.98
N GLY A 303 -4.71 -11.03 -3.10
CA GLY A 303 -3.75 -11.00 -4.21
C GLY A 303 -2.47 -11.70 -3.78
N VAL A 304 -2.20 -12.88 -4.33
CA VAL A 304 -1.11 -13.78 -3.90
C VAL A 304 -0.53 -14.60 -5.06
N TYR A 305 0.65 -15.17 -4.85
CA TYR A 305 1.14 -16.32 -5.62
C TYR A 305 0.74 -17.61 -4.89
N ILE A 306 0.14 -18.57 -5.61
CA ILE A 306 -0.49 -19.77 -5.02
C ILE A 306 0.36 -21.06 -5.12
N ASP A 307 1.53 -21.00 -5.75
CA ASP A 307 2.39 -22.15 -6.03
C ASP A 307 3.74 -22.08 -5.30
N PHE A 308 4.36 -23.25 -5.12
CA PHE A 308 5.67 -23.42 -4.47
C PHE A 308 6.84 -22.79 -5.27
N MET A 309 6.65 -22.53 -6.56
CA MET A 309 7.63 -21.87 -7.43
C MET A 309 7.49 -20.34 -7.45
N GLY A 310 6.37 -19.77 -6.97
CA GLY A 310 6.13 -18.32 -7.05
C GLY A 310 5.89 -17.83 -8.48
N THR A 311 5.13 -18.58 -9.28
CA THR A 311 4.84 -18.29 -10.69
C THR A 311 3.36 -18.08 -11.02
N ASP A 312 2.44 -18.70 -10.27
CA ASP A 312 0.99 -18.55 -10.44
C ASP A 312 0.46 -17.42 -9.56
N SER A 313 0.56 -16.19 -10.05
CA SER A 313 -0.05 -15.02 -9.44
C SER A 313 -1.55 -14.95 -9.73
N ALA A 314 -2.38 -14.75 -8.71
CA ALA A 314 -3.81 -14.49 -8.92
C ALA A 314 -4.46 -13.65 -7.82
N ILE A 315 -5.59 -13.02 -8.18
CA ILE A 315 -6.53 -12.45 -7.22
C ILE A 315 -7.63 -13.47 -6.97
N PHE A 316 -7.75 -13.92 -5.72
CA PHE A 316 -8.70 -14.92 -5.25
C PHE A 316 -9.83 -14.30 -4.42
N ARG A 317 -10.99 -14.97 -4.42
CA ARG A 317 -11.95 -14.96 -3.30
C ARG A 317 -12.06 -16.38 -2.75
N THR A 318 -11.86 -16.50 -1.45
CA THR A 318 -11.95 -17.76 -0.69
C THR A 318 -12.77 -17.54 0.59
N LEU A 319 -12.98 -18.59 1.38
CA LEU A 319 -13.96 -18.59 2.49
C LEU A 319 -15.38 -18.33 1.95
N GLY A 320 -16.31 -17.93 2.81
CA GLY A 320 -17.71 -17.78 2.43
C GLY A 320 -18.45 -19.10 2.19
N LYS A 321 -19.62 -19.00 1.55
CA LYS A 321 -20.47 -20.15 1.16
C LYS A 321 -20.37 -20.49 -0.34
N GLN A 322 -19.78 -19.60 -1.13
CA GLN A 322 -19.67 -19.74 -2.58
C GLN A 322 -18.43 -20.55 -2.96
N THR A 323 -18.33 -20.93 -4.23
CA THR A 323 -17.10 -21.50 -4.78
C THR A 323 -15.97 -20.47 -4.80
N ALA A 324 -14.73 -20.94 -4.65
CA ALA A 324 -13.57 -20.05 -4.70
C ALA A 324 -13.39 -19.48 -6.11
N MET A 325 -13.28 -18.16 -6.22
CA MET A 325 -13.08 -17.44 -7.48
C MET A 325 -11.60 -17.10 -7.67
N ARG A 326 -11.14 -17.06 -8.92
CA ARG A 326 -9.78 -16.56 -9.25
C ARG A 326 -9.69 -15.78 -10.56
N THR A 327 -8.61 -15.03 -10.73
CA THR A 327 -8.20 -14.54 -12.05
C THR A 327 -7.74 -15.69 -12.95
N ASP A 328 -7.84 -15.51 -14.27
CA ASP A 328 -7.41 -16.51 -15.23
C ASP A 328 -5.93 -16.87 -15.07
N GLN A 329 -5.60 -18.15 -15.24
CA GLN A 329 -4.29 -18.71 -14.92
C GLN A 329 -3.35 -18.60 -16.14
N TYR A 330 -2.08 -18.26 -15.90
CA TYR A 330 -1.05 -18.12 -16.94
C TYR A 330 -1.42 -17.17 -18.10
N ASN A 331 -2.30 -16.20 -17.84
CA ASN A 331 -2.80 -15.25 -18.83
C ASN A 331 -2.28 -13.83 -18.54
N SER A 332 -1.22 -13.42 -19.23
CA SER A 332 -0.55 -12.12 -19.05
C SER A 332 -1.46 -10.91 -19.31
N ARG A 333 -2.58 -11.08 -20.04
CA ARG A 333 -3.59 -10.02 -20.21
C ARG A 333 -4.29 -9.70 -18.90
N TRP A 334 -4.41 -10.67 -17.99
CA TRP A 334 -5.01 -10.49 -16.67
C TRP A 334 -3.98 -9.99 -15.67
N LEU A 335 -2.89 -10.73 -15.47
CA LEU A 335 -1.81 -10.39 -14.54
C LEU A 335 -0.48 -10.87 -15.14
N ASN A 336 0.55 -10.04 -15.10
CA ASN A 336 1.88 -10.39 -15.63
C ASN A 336 2.99 -10.10 -14.62
N ASP A 337 3.32 -11.10 -13.79
CA ASP A 337 4.29 -10.99 -12.69
C ASP A 337 4.00 -9.79 -11.74
N PRO A 338 2.82 -9.76 -11.08
CA PRO A 338 2.37 -8.64 -10.29
C PRO A 338 2.97 -8.60 -8.88
N THR A 339 3.50 -7.45 -8.47
CA THR A 339 3.72 -7.13 -7.06
C THR A 339 2.48 -6.46 -6.49
N PHE A 340 1.72 -7.18 -5.66
CA PHE A 340 0.55 -6.65 -4.94
C PHE A 340 0.95 -5.67 -3.82
N ILE A 341 0.14 -4.61 -3.63
CA ILE A 341 0.45 -3.49 -2.73
C ILE A 341 -0.70 -3.19 -1.77
N HIS A 342 -1.93 -3.00 -2.28
CA HIS A 342 -3.09 -2.68 -1.43
C HIS A 342 -4.42 -3.13 -2.03
N ALA A 343 -5.42 -3.37 -1.19
CA ALA A 343 -6.78 -3.75 -1.60
C ALA A 343 -7.77 -2.90 -0.80
N HIS A 344 -8.69 -2.22 -1.49
CA HIS A 344 -9.58 -1.25 -0.85
C HIS A 344 -11.01 -1.32 -1.38
N LEU A 345 -11.97 -1.46 -0.47
CA LEU A 345 -13.40 -1.45 -0.79
C LEU A 345 -13.87 -0.01 -1.02
N ILE A 346 -14.40 0.27 -2.21
CA ILE A 346 -15.01 1.57 -2.53
C ILE A 346 -16.45 1.32 -2.98
N PRO A 347 -17.46 1.83 -2.24
CA PRO A 347 -18.84 1.84 -2.71
C PRO A 347 -19.00 2.90 -3.80
N ASP A 348 -19.53 2.52 -4.95
CA ASP A 348 -19.76 3.44 -6.07
C ASP A 348 -21.14 4.12 -6.00
N SER A 349 -22.12 3.51 -5.32
CA SER A 349 -23.48 4.03 -5.15
C SER A 349 -23.97 3.84 -3.70
N ALA A 350 -25.22 4.22 -3.42
CA ALA A 350 -25.85 3.90 -2.12
C ALA A 350 -26.28 2.42 -2.01
N GLU A 351 -26.27 1.68 -3.13
CA GLU A 351 -26.63 0.28 -3.19
C GLU A 351 -25.38 -0.61 -3.05
N ARG A 352 -25.37 -1.46 -2.02
CA ARG A 352 -24.26 -2.42 -1.77
C ARG A 352 -24.00 -3.40 -2.92
N ASN A 353 -24.91 -3.51 -3.89
CA ASN A 353 -24.74 -4.35 -5.08
C ASN A 353 -23.74 -3.75 -6.10
N ASP A 354 -23.46 -2.45 -6.02
CA ASP A 354 -22.43 -1.78 -6.83
C ASP A 354 -21.06 -1.72 -6.14
N ASP A 355 -20.92 -2.27 -4.93
CA ASP A 355 -19.67 -2.27 -4.16
C ASP A 355 -18.54 -2.96 -4.95
N LYS A 356 -17.43 -2.23 -5.15
CA LYS A 356 -16.26 -2.72 -5.89
C LYS A 356 -15.04 -2.75 -5.00
N LEU A 357 -14.30 -3.86 -5.09
CA LEU A 357 -13.01 -4.03 -4.45
C LEU A 357 -11.91 -3.69 -5.45
N TYR A 358 -11.07 -2.72 -5.11
CA TYR A 358 -9.98 -2.24 -5.95
C TYR A 358 -8.64 -2.80 -5.46
N PHE A 359 -7.88 -3.39 -6.37
CA PHE A 359 -6.54 -3.93 -6.12
C PHE A 359 -5.50 -3.00 -6.74
N PHE A 360 -4.52 -2.60 -5.93
CA PHE A 360 -3.38 -1.79 -6.34
C PHE A 360 -2.15 -2.69 -6.38
N PHE A 361 -1.51 -2.73 -7.53
CA PHE A 361 -0.35 -3.56 -7.80
C PHE A 361 0.51 -2.91 -8.88
N ARG A 362 1.73 -3.38 -9.07
CA ARG A 362 2.53 -3.11 -10.27
C ARG A 362 2.83 -4.42 -10.96
N GLU A 363 2.92 -4.43 -12.28
CA GLU A 363 3.16 -5.64 -13.08
C GLU A 363 4.13 -5.35 -14.22
N LYS A 364 4.73 -6.38 -14.82
CA LYS A 364 5.57 -6.20 -16.01
C LYS A 364 4.70 -5.92 -17.23
N ALA A 365 5.00 -4.86 -17.97
CA ALA A 365 4.44 -4.58 -19.27
C ALA A 365 5.56 -4.51 -20.32
N SER A 366 5.33 -5.07 -21.51
CA SER A 366 6.21 -4.88 -22.66
C SER A 366 5.40 -4.21 -23.75
N GLU A 367 5.85 -3.04 -24.18
CA GLU A 367 5.43 -2.43 -25.42
C GLU A 367 6.38 -2.90 -26.54
N MET A 368 5.84 -3.06 -27.75
CA MET A 368 6.47 -3.85 -28.82
C MET A 368 7.92 -3.41 -29.10
N GLY A 369 8.88 -4.32 -28.86
CA GLY A 369 10.31 -4.08 -29.11
C GLY A 369 11.10 -3.44 -27.97
N GLN A 370 10.48 -3.20 -26.80
CA GLN A 370 11.18 -2.70 -25.61
C GLN A 370 11.30 -3.76 -24.51
N ASN A 371 12.34 -3.63 -23.68
CA ASN A 371 12.50 -4.42 -22.47
C ASN A 371 11.26 -4.24 -21.56
N PRO A 372 10.81 -5.30 -20.83
CA PRO A 372 9.67 -5.17 -19.93
C PRO A 372 9.93 -4.12 -18.85
N VAL A 373 9.01 -3.16 -18.72
CA VAL A 373 9.02 -2.10 -17.69
C VAL A 373 7.91 -2.40 -16.68
N ALA A 374 8.15 -2.14 -15.40
CA ALA A 374 7.09 -2.18 -14.41
C ALA A 374 6.07 -1.07 -14.70
N GLN A 375 4.77 -1.38 -14.61
CA GLN A 375 3.69 -0.40 -14.72
C GLN A 375 2.79 -0.48 -13.48
N ALA A 376 2.51 0.67 -12.86
CA ALA A 376 1.52 0.76 -11.80
C ALA A 376 0.11 0.50 -12.36
N ARG A 377 -0.68 -0.30 -11.65
CA ARG A 377 -2.02 -0.73 -12.05
C ARG A 377 -3.02 -0.54 -10.90
N ILE A 378 -4.25 -0.22 -11.31
CA ILE A 378 -5.44 -0.41 -10.48
C ILE A 378 -6.33 -1.44 -11.19
N GLY A 379 -6.61 -2.54 -10.50
CA GLY A 379 -7.62 -3.53 -10.87
C GLY A 379 -8.89 -3.33 -10.06
N ARG A 380 -10.04 -3.77 -10.57
CA ARG A 380 -11.32 -3.79 -9.84
C ARG A 380 -12.03 -5.13 -10.04
N ILE A 381 -12.85 -5.51 -9.06
CA ILE A 381 -13.86 -6.57 -9.15
C ILE A 381 -15.14 -6.11 -8.45
N CYS A 382 -16.31 -6.56 -8.90
CA CYS A 382 -17.57 -6.41 -8.15
C CYS A 382 -17.66 -7.47 -7.05
N LEU A 383 -18.13 -7.12 -5.84
CA LEU A 383 -18.25 -8.09 -4.75
C LEU A 383 -19.23 -9.24 -5.06
N ASN A 384 -20.30 -8.94 -5.82
CA ASN A 384 -21.36 -9.87 -6.24
C ASN A 384 -21.06 -10.63 -7.55
N ASP A 385 -19.80 -10.67 -7.99
CA ASP A 385 -19.40 -11.44 -9.16
C ASP A 385 -19.33 -12.94 -8.83
N ASP A 386 -20.24 -13.73 -9.40
CA ASP A 386 -20.32 -15.19 -9.26
C ASP A 386 -19.67 -15.94 -10.44
N GLY A 387 -19.01 -15.21 -11.35
CA GLY A 387 -18.42 -15.74 -12.58
C GLY A 387 -19.42 -16.01 -13.70
N GLY A 388 -18.96 -16.67 -14.75
CA GLY A 388 -19.79 -17.03 -15.90
C GLY A 388 -20.31 -18.48 -15.84
N HIS A 389 -21.44 -18.72 -16.51
CA HIS A 389 -22.14 -20.02 -16.44
C HIS A 389 -21.50 -21.11 -17.30
N CYS A 390 -20.98 -20.77 -18.48
CA CYS A 390 -20.34 -21.71 -19.42
C CYS A 390 -18.86 -21.36 -19.67
N CYS A 391 -18.56 -20.09 -19.89
CA CYS A 391 -17.20 -19.53 -19.89
C CYS A 391 -16.93 -18.87 -18.53
N LEU A 392 -15.66 -18.75 -18.13
CA LEU A 392 -15.26 -18.13 -16.84
C LEU A 392 -15.93 -18.74 -15.60
N VAL A 393 -16.20 -20.05 -15.62
CA VAL A 393 -16.66 -20.79 -14.42
C VAL A 393 -15.61 -20.68 -13.32
N ASN A 394 -16.01 -20.23 -12.13
CA ASN A 394 -15.14 -19.91 -10.99
C ASN A 394 -14.03 -18.88 -11.31
N LYS A 395 -14.25 -18.00 -12.29
CA LYS A 395 -13.33 -16.92 -12.67
C LYS A 395 -14.07 -15.58 -12.75
N TRP A 396 -13.41 -14.50 -12.35
CA TRP A 396 -14.01 -13.16 -12.32
C TRP A 396 -14.56 -12.74 -13.70
N SER A 397 -15.85 -12.43 -13.78
CA SER A 397 -16.47 -11.86 -14.98
C SER A 397 -16.30 -10.34 -15.05
N THR A 398 -16.06 -9.69 -13.91
CA THR A 398 -15.99 -8.23 -13.74
C THR A 398 -14.57 -7.66 -13.61
N PHE A 399 -13.55 -8.51 -13.67
CA PHE A 399 -12.16 -8.08 -13.52
C PHE A 399 -11.72 -7.18 -14.67
N LEU A 400 -11.34 -5.95 -14.33
CA LEU A 400 -10.80 -4.95 -15.25
C LEU A 400 -9.62 -4.24 -14.59
N LYS A 401 -8.60 -3.86 -15.37
CA LYS A 401 -7.43 -3.10 -14.90
C LYS A 401 -7.10 -1.91 -15.80
N ALA A 402 -6.54 -0.87 -15.20
CA ALA A 402 -6.05 0.33 -15.88
C ALA A 402 -4.62 0.67 -15.42
N ARG A 403 -3.84 1.41 -16.25
CA ARG A 403 -2.55 2.00 -15.82
C ARG A 403 -2.81 3.17 -14.87
N LEU A 404 -2.08 3.22 -13.77
CA LEU A 404 -1.92 4.44 -12.97
C LEU A 404 -0.73 5.19 -13.54
N ILE A 405 -0.98 6.33 -14.17
CA ILE A 405 0.09 7.19 -14.68
C ILE A 405 0.42 8.22 -13.60
N CYS A 406 1.65 8.20 -13.12
CA CYS A 406 2.28 9.34 -12.45
C CYS A 406 3.46 9.77 -13.31
N SER A 407 3.43 11.01 -13.77
CA SER A 407 4.51 11.59 -14.57
C SER A 407 4.65 13.09 -14.35
N VAL A 408 5.86 13.58 -14.61
CA VAL A 408 6.16 15.01 -14.70
C VAL A 408 6.61 15.31 -16.13
N PRO A 409 5.97 16.25 -16.85
CA PRO A 409 6.38 16.62 -18.19
C PRO A 409 7.69 17.42 -18.17
N GLY A 410 8.69 16.98 -18.93
CA GLY A 410 9.95 17.68 -19.12
C GLY A 410 9.82 18.89 -20.06
N ALA A 411 10.80 19.80 -19.99
CA ALA A 411 10.85 20.99 -20.84
C ALA A 411 11.09 20.68 -22.33
N ASP A 412 11.58 19.47 -22.64
CA ASP A 412 11.74 18.88 -23.96
C ASP A 412 10.46 18.17 -24.48
N GLY A 413 9.42 18.09 -23.65
CA GLY A 413 8.19 17.37 -23.94
C GLY A 413 8.24 15.87 -23.63
N ILE A 414 9.34 15.36 -23.03
CA ILE A 414 9.44 13.96 -22.59
C ILE A 414 8.90 13.85 -21.16
N GLU A 415 7.97 12.93 -20.92
CA GLU A 415 7.45 12.66 -19.58
C GLU A 415 8.40 11.77 -18.78
N THR A 416 8.73 12.20 -17.56
CA THR A 416 9.42 11.35 -16.57
C THR A 416 8.37 10.59 -15.77
N HIS A 417 8.31 9.26 -15.92
CA HIS A 417 7.31 8.40 -15.28
C HIS A 417 7.79 7.80 -13.94
N PHE A 418 6.85 7.65 -13.00
CA PHE A 418 7.06 7.05 -11.68
C PHE A 418 6.18 5.79 -11.51
N ASP A 419 6.46 4.75 -12.30
CA ASP A 419 5.65 3.52 -12.34
C ASP A 419 5.89 2.53 -11.18
N GLU A 420 6.99 2.68 -10.42
CA GLU A 420 7.32 1.85 -9.24
C GLU A 420 6.48 2.25 -8.02
N LEU A 421 5.19 1.92 -8.02
CA LEU A 421 4.28 2.18 -6.89
C LEU A 421 4.76 1.40 -5.63
N PRO A 422 5.13 2.06 -4.52
CA PRO A 422 5.71 1.39 -3.36
C PRO A 422 4.69 1.14 -2.24
N SER A 423 3.70 2.03 -2.09
CA SER A 423 2.67 2.01 -1.06
C SER A 423 1.47 2.85 -1.52
N LEU A 424 0.33 2.70 -0.82
CA LEU A 424 -0.88 3.50 -1.04
C LEU A 424 -1.45 3.90 0.32
N TRP A 425 -1.97 5.13 0.41
CA TRP A 425 -2.76 5.57 1.57
C TRP A 425 -4.02 6.30 1.08
N ARG A 426 -5.19 5.96 1.66
CA ARG A 426 -6.46 6.64 1.35
C ARG A 426 -6.67 7.78 2.34
N ALA A 427 -6.68 9.01 1.84
CA ALA A 427 -7.07 10.16 2.64
C ALA A 427 -8.58 10.12 2.94
N TYR A 428 -8.93 10.00 4.23
CA TYR A 428 -10.28 10.27 4.70
C TYR A 428 -10.41 11.77 4.96
N ARG A 429 -11.24 12.45 4.17
CA ARG A 429 -11.63 13.82 4.46
C ARG A 429 -12.70 13.76 5.56
N SER A 430 -12.36 14.19 6.77
CA SER A 430 -13.37 14.44 7.80
C SER A 430 -14.41 15.41 7.24
N ARG A 431 -15.69 15.12 7.49
CA ARG A 431 -16.81 15.99 7.12
C ARG A 431 -17.09 16.96 8.26
#